data_AF-A0A831X4U4-F1
#
_entry.id   AF-A0A831X4U4-F1
#
_cell.length_a   1.000
_cell.length_b   1.000
_cell.length_c   1.000
_cell.angle_alpha   90.00
_cell.angle_beta   90.00
_cell.angle_gamma   90.00
#
_symmetry.space_group_name_H-M   'P 1'
#
loop_
_entity.id
_entity.type
_entity.pdbx_description
1 polymer ?
#
loop_
_entity_poly.entity_id
_entity_poly.type
_entity_poly.pdbx_seq_one_letter_code
_entity_poly.pdbx_strand_id
1 'polypeptide(L)'
;MIRNESGHFTLESTLIFPVLFIITLSCLFITISATRHVGVTIEATTAAGRAAFSWSNSNKNPVTGAYYPSQHDDLYWRLSDDRSGSPLTVKKVSRVLALVPEGLIDRGQYKNYLLQRNILVEVKGPFQAPGFMEELYRSRELNGYGQSFISEPVELIRQIELARSYWPLIKNVISSEQSESIIEDFHKRTGMSQDSKLLFHSHNEARAYLQKIVNGQQARRKTEHVGNWRLIDALDANGVAHQAYYGLKAWDSEIVDQLLKDAELLEKGLVKGVVWHFFRRERDGSIGMSNKLRLQLEKRGIVIVLHE
;
A
#
# COMPACT_ATOMS: atom_id res chain seq x y z
N MET A 1 -83.35 -22.24 18.82
CA MET A 1 -82.37 -21.22 19.26
C MET A 1 -81.01 -21.91 19.33
N ILE A 2 -80.39 -22.17 18.16
CA ILE A 2 -79.10 -22.84 18.08
C ILE A 2 -78.05 -21.72 18.07
N ARG A 3 -77.36 -21.52 19.19
CA ARG A 3 -76.20 -20.63 19.28
C ARG A 3 -75.06 -21.28 18.50
N ASN A 4 -74.67 -20.62 17.42
CA ASN A 4 -73.75 -21.13 16.40
C ASN A 4 -72.31 -20.81 16.83
N GLU A 5 -71.71 -21.61 17.71
CA GLU A 5 -70.34 -21.38 18.24
C GLU A 5 -69.23 -21.74 17.23
N SER A 6 -69.54 -22.57 16.24
CA SER A 6 -68.63 -23.02 15.18
C SER A 6 -68.22 -21.91 14.19
N GLY A 7 -69.08 -20.90 13.98
CA GLY A 7 -68.73 -19.73 13.17
C GLY A 7 -67.69 -18.83 13.82
N HIS A 8 -67.68 -18.77 15.15
CA HIS A 8 -66.76 -17.93 15.93
C HIS A 8 -65.33 -18.49 15.89
N PHE A 9 -65.17 -19.81 16.04
CA PHE A 9 -63.86 -20.48 15.95
C PHE A 9 -63.19 -20.32 14.56
N THR A 10 -64.01 -20.36 13.49
CA THR A 10 -63.51 -20.21 12.12
C THR A 10 -63.09 -18.77 11.85
N LEU A 11 -63.85 -17.78 12.33
CA LEU A 11 -63.51 -16.36 12.24
C LEU A 11 -62.24 -16.02 13.02
N GLU A 12 -62.12 -16.52 14.24
CA GLU A 12 -60.97 -16.31 15.10
C GLU A 12 -59.70 -16.91 14.48
N SER A 13 -59.78 -18.14 13.94
CA SER A 13 -58.67 -18.79 13.24
C SER A 13 -58.27 -18.08 11.94
N THR A 14 -59.25 -17.52 11.21
CA THR A 14 -59.00 -16.76 9.96
C THR A 14 -58.31 -15.42 10.24
N LEU A 15 -58.50 -14.84 11.43
CA LEU A 15 -57.86 -13.58 11.82
C LEU A 15 -56.50 -13.80 12.50
N ILE A 16 -56.35 -14.88 13.26
CA ILE A 16 -55.10 -15.20 13.97
C ILE A 16 -53.97 -15.53 12.99
N PHE A 17 -54.25 -16.33 11.95
CA PHE A 17 -53.24 -16.73 10.97
C PHE A 17 -52.50 -15.54 10.29
N PRO A 18 -53.19 -14.55 9.68
CA PRO A 18 -52.52 -13.41 9.08
C PRO A 18 -51.79 -12.53 10.09
N VAL A 19 -52.31 -12.39 11.32
CA VAL A 19 -51.61 -11.65 12.40
C VAL A 19 -50.30 -12.33 12.78
N LEU A 20 -50.33 -13.65 12.99
CA LEU A 20 -49.11 -14.43 13.26
C LEU A 20 -48.13 -14.34 12.09
N PHE A 21 -48.61 -14.44 10.85
CA PHE A 21 -47.77 -14.31 9.67
C PHE A 21 -47.07 -12.94 9.60
N ILE A 22 -47.80 -11.84 9.82
CA ILE A 22 -47.23 -10.49 9.87
C ILE A 22 -46.18 -10.38 10.98
N ILE A 23 -46.47 -10.88 12.18
CA ILE A 23 -45.52 -10.85 13.30
C ILE A 23 -44.22 -11.59 12.95
N THR A 24 -44.32 -12.79 12.37
CA THR A 24 -43.13 -13.55 11.95
C THR A 24 -42.33 -12.83 10.85
N LEU A 25 -43.02 -12.24 9.87
CA LEU A 25 -42.40 -11.49 8.79
C LEU A 25 -41.69 -10.23 9.31
N SER A 26 -42.32 -9.50 10.24
CA SER A 26 -41.73 -8.34 10.91
C SER A 26 -40.49 -8.72 11.72
N CYS A 27 -40.54 -9.82 12.47
CA CYS A 27 -39.40 -10.31 13.24
C CYS A 27 -38.21 -10.68 12.33
N LEU A 28 -38.49 -11.38 11.23
CA LEU A 28 -37.49 -11.73 10.21
C LEU A 28 -36.89 -10.47 9.56
N PHE A 29 -37.74 -9.49 9.22
CA PHE A 29 -37.28 -8.24 8.62
C PHE A 29 -36.40 -7.42 9.57
N ILE A 30 -36.75 -7.31 10.85
CA ILE A 30 -35.94 -6.63 11.86
C ILE A 30 -34.56 -7.31 11.96
N THR A 31 -34.54 -8.64 11.99
CA THR A 31 -33.29 -9.41 12.08
C THR A 31 -32.39 -9.17 10.87
N ILE A 32 -32.95 -9.18 9.65
CA ILE A 32 -32.21 -8.87 8.43
C ILE A 32 -31.69 -7.43 8.45
N SER A 33 -32.53 -6.47 8.83
CA SER A 33 -32.17 -5.05 8.86
C SER A 33 -31.05 -4.77 9.86
N ALA A 34 -31.14 -5.35 11.06
CA ALA A 34 -30.08 -5.27 12.07
C ALA A 34 -28.77 -5.87 11.56
N THR A 35 -28.82 -7.04 10.92
CA THR A 35 -27.63 -7.69 10.35
C THR A 35 -26.99 -6.84 9.25
N ARG A 36 -27.80 -6.21 8.39
CA ARG A 36 -27.31 -5.31 7.33
C ARG A 36 -26.63 -4.07 7.93
N HIS A 37 -27.24 -3.44 8.94
CA HIS A 37 -26.66 -2.28 9.61
C HIS A 37 -25.30 -2.60 10.29
N VAL A 38 -25.24 -3.73 11.01
CA VAL A 38 -24.00 -4.22 11.63
C VAL A 38 -22.94 -4.52 10.57
N GLY A 39 -23.30 -5.13 9.44
CA GLY A 39 -22.38 -5.40 8.35
C GLY A 39 -21.68 -4.14 7.83
N VAL A 40 -22.43 -3.08 7.53
CA VAL A 40 -21.87 -1.80 7.06
C VAL A 40 -20.95 -1.17 8.13
N THR A 41 -21.28 -1.32 9.41
CA THR A 41 -20.48 -0.78 10.52
C THR A 41 -19.16 -1.55 10.69
N ILE A 42 -19.18 -2.87 10.50
CA ILE A 42 -17.98 -3.72 10.53
C ILE A 42 -17.05 -3.35 9.36
N GLU A 43 -17.59 -3.13 8.16
CA GLU A 43 -16.79 -2.69 7.01
C GLU A 43 -16.12 -1.34 7.29
N ALA A 44 -16.88 -0.35 7.78
CA ALA A 44 -16.34 0.95 8.15
C ALA A 44 -15.25 0.85 9.22
N THR A 45 -15.48 0.05 10.27
CA THR A 45 -14.52 -0.14 11.37
C THR A 45 -13.26 -0.87 10.91
N THR A 46 -13.41 -1.89 10.04
CA THR A 46 -12.29 -2.65 9.48
C THR A 46 -11.46 -1.76 8.56
N ALA A 47 -12.09 -0.95 7.72
CA ALA A 47 -11.40 0.02 6.89
C ALA A 47 -10.65 1.06 7.74
N ALA A 48 -11.29 1.62 8.79
CA ALA A 48 -10.62 2.55 9.70
C ALA A 48 -9.41 1.90 10.41
N GLY A 49 -9.57 0.65 10.89
CA GLY A 49 -8.53 -0.13 11.53
C GLY A 49 -7.34 -0.39 10.60
N ARG A 50 -7.60 -0.84 9.37
CA ARG A 50 -6.58 -1.08 8.35
C ARG A 50 -5.84 0.20 7.97
N ALA A 51 -6.56 1.31 7.81
CA ALA A 51 -5.95 2.60 7.50
C ALA A 51 -5.01 3.07 8.62
N ALA A 52 -5.40 2.88 9.89
CA ALA A 52 -4.55 3.23 11.02
C ALA A 52 -3.32 2.32 11.11
N PHE A 53 -3.49 1.02 10.83
CA PHE A 53 -2.40 0.05 10.81
C PHE A 53 -1.37 0.34 9.68
N SER A 54 -1.85 0.67 8.48
CA SER A 54 -0.98 1.02 7.35
C SER A 54 -0.40 2.44 7.42
N TRP A 55 -0.76 3.24 8.41
CA TRP A 55 -0.44 4.68 8.43
C TRP A 55 1.06 5.01 8.35
N SER A 56 1.90 4.14 8.91
CA SER A 56 3.36 4.27 8.90
C SER A 56 4.00 4.45 7.52
N ASN A 57 3.43 3.85 6.47
CA ASN A 57 4.00 3.91 5.12
C ASN A 57 2.89 3.78 4.09
N SER A 58 2.82 4.71 3.14
CA SER A 58 1.78 4.70 2.12
C SER A 58 1.77 3.37 1.35
N ASN A 59 2.93 2.79 1.03
CA ASN A 59 3.07 1.55 0.26
C ASN A 59 2.81 0.26 1.06
N LYS A 60 2.52 0.37 2.36
CA LYS A 60 2.16 -0.77 3.21
C LYS A 60 0.83 -1.37 2.76
N ASN A 61 0.85 -2.68 2.49
CA ASN A 61 -0.38 -3.42 2.22
C ASN A 61 -1.30 -3.36 3.45
N PRO A 62 -2.55 -2.85 3.35
CA PRO A 62 -3.43 -2.68 4.50
C PRO A 62 -3.94 -3.99 5.12
N VAL A 63 -3.82 -5.11 4.40
CA VAL A 63 -4.25 -6.45 4.85
C VAL A 63 -3.08 -7.24 5.41
N THR A 64 -1.96 -7.27 4.69
CA THR A 64 -0.80 -8.13 5.06
C THR A 64 0.30 -7.40 5.82
N GLY A 65 0.31 -6.06 5.79
CA GLY A 65 1.39 -5.25 6.35
C GLY A 65 2.70 -5.27 5.55
N ALA A 66 2.77 -6.03 4.45
CA ALA A 66 3.96 -6.15 3.62
C ALA A 66 4.18 -4.89 2.77
N TYR A 67 5.45 -4.49 2.65
CA TYR A 67 5.94 -3.49 1.70
C TYR A 67 7.44 -3.70 1.48
N TYR A 68 7.95 -3.21 0.35
CA TYR A 68 9.36 -3.35 0.02
C TYR A 68 10.23 -2.36 0.83
N PRO A 69 11.42 -2.76 1.28
CA PRO A 69 12.33 -1.88 2.01
C PRO A 69 12.78 -0.62 1.24
N SER A 70 12.65 -0.58 -0.08
CA SER A 70 12.92 0.61 -0.89
C SER A 70 11.71 1.54 -1.03
N GLN A 71 10.50 1.08 -0.72
CA GLN A 71 9.25 1.81 -0.91
C GLN A 71 8.81 2.48 0.40
N HIS A 72 9.61 3.42 0.89
CA HIS A 72 9.27 4.22 2.07
C HIS A 72 8.71 5.59 1.68
N ASP A 73 7.87 6.14 2.54
CA ASP A 73 7.56 7.57 2.48
C ASP A 73 8.77 8.37 3.00
N ASP A 74 8.86 9.64 2.62
CA ASP A 74 9.98 10.50 2.98
C ASP A 74 10.23 10.54 4.49
N LEU A 75 11.49 10.47 4.88
CA LEU A 75 11.87 10.69 6.27
C LEU A 75 11.41 12.12 6.62
N TYR A 76 10.54 12.27 7.62
CA TYR A 76 9.94 13.54 8.05
C TYR A 76 8.73 14.08 7.26
N TRP A 77 8.09 13.27 6.40
CA TRP A 77 6.81 13.66 5.78
C TRP A 77 5.76 14.15 6.78
N ARG A 78 5.88 13.79 8.07
CA ARG A 78 4.94 14.25 9.10
C ARG A 78 5.03 15.76 9.41
N LEU A 79 6.16 16.40 9.12
CA LEU A 79 6.33 17.84 9.29
C LEU A 79 5.76 18.63 8.10
N SER A 80 5.86 18.07 6.89
CA SER A 80 5.38 18.71 5.65
C SER A 80 3.93 18.35 5.30
N ASP A 81 3.52 17.11 5.53
CA ASP A 81 2.32 16.51 4.93
C ASP A 81 1.35 15.86 5.94
N ASP A 82 1.53 16.00 7.26
CA ASP A 82 0.61 15.45 8.28
C ASP A 82 -0.62 16.32 8.57
N ARG A 83 -1.27 16.80 7.51
CA ARG A 83 -2.50 17.60 7.58
C ARG A 83 -3.66 16.89 6.90
N SER A 84 -4.87 17.09 7.43
CA SER A 84 -6.10 16.61 6.79
C SER A 84 -6.15 17.09 5.33
N GLY A 85 -6.26 16.14 4.39
CA GLY A 85 -6.37 16.43 2.97
C GLY A 85 -5.05 16.68 2.24
N SER A 86 -3.89 16.48 2.88
CA SER A 86 -2.62 16.47 2.15
C SER A 86 -2.59 15.35 1.09
N PRO A 87 -1.83 15.50 -0.01
CA PRO A 87 -1.77 14.47 -1.05
C PRO A 87 -1.40 13.08 -0.49
N LEU A 88 -0.45 13.04 0.45
CA LEU A 88 -0.01 11.80 1.08
C LEU A 88 -1.07 11.19 2.01
N THR A 89 -1.77 11.99 2.81
CA THR A 89 -2.84 11.49 3.70
C THR A 89 -4.03 10.99 2.89
N VAL A 90 -4.41 11.69 1.82
CA VAL A 90 -5.45 11.23 0.88
C VAL A 90 -5.04 9.92 0.24
N LYS A 91 -3.79 9.78 -0.24
CA LYS A 91 -3.26 8.53 -0.80
C LYS A 91 -3.30 7.36 0.18
N LYS A 92 -2.94 7.61 1.46
CA LYS A 92 -2.97 6.58 2.51
C LYS A 92 -4.39 6.11 2.80
N VAL A 93 -5.34 7.03 2.91
CA VAL A 93 -6.75 6.72 3.15
C VAL A 93 -7.38 6.02 1.94
N SER A 94 -7.20 6.55 0.73
CA SER A 94 -7.81 6.03 -0.49
C SER A 94 -7.39 4.59 -0.82
N ARG A 95 -6.16 4.22 -0.49
CA ARG A 95 -5.66 2.85 -0.65
C ARG A 95 -6.45 1.82 0.18
N VAL A 96 -6.98 2.23 1.33
CA VAL A 96 -7.82 1.35 2.16
C VAL A 96 -9.27 1.39 1.72
N LEU A 97 -9.77 2.57 1.32
CA LEU A 97 -11.09 2.72 0.71
C LEU A 97 -11.24 1.84 -0.54
N ALA A 98 -10.18 1.70 -1.34
CA ALA A 98 -10.17 0.78 -2.48
C ALA A 98 -10.36 -0.71 -2.13
N LEU A 99 -10.29 -1.09 -0.85
CA LEU A 99 -10.58 -2.45 -0.38
C LEU A 99 -12.03 -2.63 0.08
N VAL A 100 -12.80 -1.55 0.19
CA VAL A 100 -14.23 -1.60 0.52
C VAL A 100 -14.96 -2.23 -0.68
N PRO A 101 -15.89 -3.18 -0.46
CA PRO A 101 -16.61 -3.84 -1.55
C PRO A 101 -17.32 -2.86 -2.49
N GLU A 102 -17.28 -3.16 -3.80
CA GLU A 102 -17.99 -2.39 -4.82
C GLU A 102 -19.51 -2.35 -4.52
N GLY A 103 -20.10 -1.15 -4.64
CA GLY A 103 -21.52 -0.92 -4.36
C GLY A 103 -21.82 -0.27 -3.00
N LEU A 104 -20.80 -0.09 -2.16
CA LEU A 104 -20.87 0.75 -0.97
C LEU A 104 -20.25 2.12 -1.29
N ILE A 105 -20.89 3.21 -0.88
CA ILE A 105 -20.32 4.56 -0.98
C ILE A 105 -19.48 4.78 0.27
N ASP A 106 -18.20 5.05 0.11
CA ASP A 106 -17.28 5.20 1.22
C ASP A 106 -16.56 6.55 1.22
N ARG A 107 -16.29 7.05 2.43
CA ARG A 107 -15.57 8.30 2.66
C ARG A 107 -14.65 8.14 3.85
N GLY A 108 -13.36 8.41 3.63
CA GLY A 108 -12.36 8.42 4.69
C GLY A 108 -11.88 9.84 4.96
N GLN A 109 -11.75 10.19 6.24
CA GLN A 109 -11.19 11.46 6.70
C GLN A 109 -10.10 11.20 7.72
N TYR A 110 -8.98 11.90 7.56
CA TYR A 110 -7.91 11.95 8.52
C TYR A 110 -8.05 13.21 9.38
N LYS A 111 -7.99 13.07 10.71
CA LYS A 111 -7.95 14.21 11.63
C LYS A 111 -6.71 14.12 12.52
N ASN A 112 -5.98 15.23 12.56
CA ASN A 112 -4.81 15.42 13.40
C ASN A 112 -5.12 16.47 14.47
N TYR A 113 -5.16 16.08 15.73
CA TYR A 113 -5.34 16.97 16.88
C TYR A 113 -4.02 17.17 17.66
N LEU A 114 -2.87 17.00 17.00
CA LEU A 114 -1.50 16.97 17.56
C LEU A 114 -1.25 15.82 18.54
N LEU A 115 -2.01 15.73 19.64
CA LEU A 115 -1.88 14.69 20.65
C LEU A 115 -2.60 13.40 20.24
N GLN A 116 -3.63 13.52 19.43
CA GLN A 116 -4.44 12.39 18.99
C GLN A 116 -4.67 12.47 17.49
N ARG A 117 -4.38 11.36 16.80
CA ARG A 117 -4.56 11.21 15.36
C ARG A 117 -5.55 10.08 15.12
N ASN A 118 -6.60 10.36 14.37
CA ASN A 118 -7.64 9.38 14.11
C ASN A 118 -8.10 9.42 12.66
N ILE A 119 -8.54 8.25 12.21
CA ILE A 119 -9.13 8.04 10.89
C ILE A 119 -10.59 7.73 11.11
N LEU A 120 -11.44 8.47 10.40
CA LEU A 120 -12.88 8.30 10.37
C LEU A 120 -13.24 7.74 9.00
N VAL A 121 -13.93 6.62 8.96
CA VAL A 121 -14.46 6.04 7.73
C VAL A 121 -15.97 5.96 7.85
N GLU A 122 -16.66 6.51 6.87
CA GLU A 122 -18.10 6.39 6.67
C GLU A 122 -18.32 5.47 5.48
N VAL A 123 -19.20 4.48 5.65
CA VAL A 123 -19.62 3.57 4.58
C VAL A 123 -21.14 3.62 4.50
N LYS A 124 -21.68 3.77 3.30
CA LYS A 124 -23.11 3.78 3.04
C LYS A 124 -23.48 2.64 2.12
N GLY A 125 -24.46 1.85 2.55
CA GLY A 125 -25.00 0.73 1.77
C GLY A 125 -26.44 0.99 1.33
N PRO A 126 -26.85 0.46 0.16
CA PRO A 126 -28.24 0.52 -0.26
C PRO A 126 -29.12 -0.32 0.68
N PHE A 127 -30.29 0.20 1.02
CA PHE A 127 -31.29 -0.51 1.80
C PHE A 127 -32.68 -0.31 1.21
N GLN A 128 -33.36 -1.42 0.99
CA GLN A 128 -34.73 -1.42 0.49
C GLN A 128 -35.64 -2.06 1.53
N ALA A 129 -36.49 -1.23 2.14
CA ALA A 129 -37.54 -1.71 3.02
C ALA A 129 -38.67 -2.34 2.19
N PRO A 130 -39.36 -3.38 2.71
CA PRO A 130 -40.60 -3.88 2.16
C PRO A 130 -41.65 -2.77 2.11
N GLY A 131 -42.53 -2.80 1.11
CA GLY A 131 -43.56 -1.78 0.89
C GLY A 131 -44.42 -1.47 2.13
N PHE A 132 -44.68 -2.47 2.98
CA PHE A 132 -45.46 -2.30 4.21
C PHE A 132 -44.72 -1.59 5.36
N MET A 133 -43.41 -1.31 5.20
CA MET A 133 -42.56 -0.63 6.19
C MET A 133 -41.80 0.58 5.64
N GLU A 134 -42.04 0.97 4.38
CA GLU A 134 -41.37 2.12 3.75
C GLU A 134 -41.59 3.43 4.53
N GLU A 135 -42.77 3.61 5.13
CA GLU A 135 -43.09 4.84 5.88
C GLU A 135 -42.36 4.92 7.23
N LEU A 136 -42.09 3.78 7.86
CA LEU A 136 -41.31 3.68 9.10
C LEU A 136 -39.80 3.82 8.82
N TYR A 137 -39.34 3.26 7.70
CA TYR A 137 -37.95 3.30 7.25
C TYR A 137 -37.79 4.23 6.04
N ARG A 138 -37.94 5.56 6.28
CA ARG A 138 -37.80 6.59 5.23
C ARG A 138 -36.42 6.63 4.56
N SER A 139 -35.36 6.16 5.23
CA SER A 139 -34.01 6.16 4.70
C SER A 139 -33.74 4.91 3.86
N ARG A 140 -33.46 5.11 2.56
CA ARG A 140 -32.98 4.05 1.64
C ARG A 140 -31.49 3.77 1.75
N GLU A 141 -30.83 4.38 2.73
CA GLU A 141 -29.39 4.26 2.96
C GLU A 141 -29.15 3.76 4.39
N LEU A 142 -28.29 2.76 4.52
CA LEU A 142 -27.70 2.35 5.80
C LEU A 142 -26.32 2.97 5.92
N ASN A 143 -26.10 3.76 6.96
CA ASN A 143 -24.81 4.39 7.24
C ASN A 143 -24.10 3.61 8.35
N GLY A 144 -22.84 3.28 8.13
CA GLY A 144 -21.93 2.73 9.13
C GLY A 144 -20.75 3.66 9.32
N TYR A 145 -20.34 3.82 10.58
CA TYR A 145 -19.21 4.66 10.97
C TYR A 145 -18.14 3.80 11.64
N GLY A 146 -16.89 4.00 11.23
CA GLY A 146 -15.72 3.40 11.83
C GLY A 146 -14.71 4.46 12.23
N GLN A 147 -14.14 4.32 13.43
CA GLN A 147 -13.08 5.20 13.91
C GLN A 147 -11.91 4.36 14.43
N SER A 148 -10.70 4.76 14.07
CA SER A 148 -9.48 4.13 14.60
C SER A 148 -8.41 5.17 14.92
N PHE A 149 -7.63 4.90 15.95
CA PHE A 149 -6.52 5.75 16.39
C PHE A 149 -5.21 5.28 15.77
N ILE A 150 -4.41 6.23 15.31
CA ILE A 150 -3.10 5.96 14.73
C ILE A 150 -2.08 5.85 15.87
N SER A 151 -1.54 4.64 16.07
CA SER A 151 -0.45 4.39 17.01
C SER A 151 0.85 4.13 16.24
N GLU A 152 1.81 5.05 16.38
CA GLU A 152 3.12 4.98 15.70
C GLU A 152 4.25 5.33 16.68
N PRO A 153 4.52 4.50 17.69
CA PRO A 153 5.48 4.83 18.74
C PRO A 153 6.88 5.08 18.19
N VAL A 154 7.32 4.32 17.18
CA VAL A 154 8.64 4.46 16.54
C VAL A 154 8.81 5.83 15.90
N GLU A 155 7.77 6.35 15.27
CA GLU A 155 7.81 7.62 14.54
C GLU A 155 7.69 8.82 15.48
N LEU A 156 7.00 8.64 16.61
CA LEU A 156 7.01 9.60 17.71
C LEU A 156 8.41 9.71 18.31
N ILE A 157 9.08 8.58 18.57
CA ILE A 157 10.45 8.56 19.07
C ILE A 157 11.39 9.27 18.09
N ARG A 158 11.28 9.00 16.77
CA ARG A 158 12.10 9.67 15.77
C ARG A 158 11.87 11.19 15.73
N GLN A 159 10.63 11.65 15.88
CA GLN A 159 10.33 13.09 15.94
C GLN A 159 10.88 13.74 17.22
N ILE A 160 10.76 13.07 18.36
CA ILE A 160 11.32 13.55 19.62
C ILE A 160 12.85 13.57 19.56
N GLU A 161 13.47 12.56 18.96
CA GLU A 161 14.91 12.51 18.75
C GLU A 161 15.37 13.59 17.79
N LEU A 162 14.67 13.81 16.68
CA LEU A 162 14.95 14.92 15.76
C LEU A 162 14.88 16.25 16.51
N ALA A 163 13.79 16.51 17.23
CA ALA A 163 13.65 17.72 18.02
C ALA A 163 14.79 17.83 19.04
N ARG A 164 15.06 16.79 19.83
CA ARG A 164 16.12 16.81 20.84
C ARG A 164 17.52 17.01 20.26
N SER A 165 17.83 16.36 19.15
CA SER A 165 19.18 16.34 18.57
C SER A 165 19.44 17.59 17.72
N TYR A 166 18.44 18.09 17.00
CA TYR A 166 18.60 19.22 16.10
C TYR A 166 18.19 20.56 16.71
N TRP A 167 17.30 20.59 17.71
CA TRP A 167 16.95 21.84 18.40
C TRP A 167 18.17 22.60 18.97
N PRO A 168 19.17 21.94 19.58
CA PRO A 168 20.39 22.62 20.01
C PRO A 168 21.19 23.19 18.84
N LEU A 169 21.23 22.51 17.70
CA LEU A 169 21.87 23.00 16.49
C LEU A 169 21.13 24.23 15.98
N ILE A 170 19.81 24.16 15.81
CA ILE A 170 18.97 25.27 15.35
C ILE A 170 19.09 26.49 16.27
N LYS A 171 19.13 26.28 17.59
CA LYS A 171 19.32 27.37 18.57
C LYS A 171 20.66 28.08 18.42
N ASN A 172 21.71 27.34 18.03
CA ASN A 172 23.06 27.88 17.85
C ASN A 172 23.31 28.43 16.43
N VAL A 173 22.48 28.04 15.46
CA VAL A 173 22.64 28.27 14.00
C VAL A 173 21.84 29.48 13.49
N ILE A 174 21.34 30.33 14.39
CA ILE A 174 20.67 31.58 13.99
C ILE A 174 21.64 32.55 13.28
N SER A 175 22.97 32.33 13.34
CA SER A 175 23.90 32.98 12.41
C SER A 175 24.03 32.18 11.10
N SER A 176 23.77 32.86 9.97
CA SER A 176 23.75 32.29 8.62
C SER A 176 25.04 31.59 8.18
N GLU A 177 26.14 31.81 8.88
CA GLU A 177 27.46 31.27 8.55
C GLU A 177 27.64 29.83 9.04
N GLN A 178 26.97 29.45 10.13
CA GLN A 178 27.05 28.07 10.66
C GLN A 178 26.04 27.13 10.00
N SER A 179 24.95 27.66 9.40
CA SER A 179 23.94 26.84 8.73
C SER A 179 24.48 26.15 7.49
N GLU A 180 25.30 26.83 6.69
CA GLU A 180 25.88 26.26 5.47
C GLU A 180 26.80 25.08 5.79
N SER A 181 27.62 25.19 6.83
CA SER A 181 28.54 24.12 7.24
C SER A 181 27.83 22.85 7.72
N ILE A 182 26.68 22.99 8.41
CA ILE A 182 25.90 21.86 8.92
C ILE A 182 25.08 21.21 7.80
N ILE A 183 24.56 22.00 6.86
CA ILE A 183 23.93 21.48 5.64
C ILE A 183 24.96 20.67 4.84
N GLU A 184 26.16 21.20 4.66
CA GLU A 184 27.23 20.49 3.94
C GLU A 184 27.65 19.19 4.66
N ASP A 185 27.79 19.22 5.99
CA ASP A 185 28.09 18.03 6.80
C ASP A 185 26.96 16.99 6.76
N PHE A 186 25.69 17.43 6.77
CA PHE A 186 24.53 16.55 6.68
C PHE A 186 24.46 15.86 5.31
N HIS A 187 24.70 16.60 4.23
CA HIS A 187 24.79 16.07 2.86
C HIS A 187 25.94 15.06 2.74
N LYS A 188 27.09 15.30 3.39
CA LYS A 188 28.24 14.38 3.39
C LYS A 188 27.97 13.10 4.19
N ARG A 189 27.29 13.19 5.35
CA ARG A 189 27.06 12.04 6.25
C ARG A 189 25.95 11.10 5.79
N THR A 190 24.93 11.62 5.13
CA THR A 190 23.77 10.82 4.71
C THR A 190 23.95 10.17 3.35
N GLY A 191 24.96 10.56 2.57
CA GLY A 191 25.05 10.19 1.16
C GLY A 191 23.85 10.68 0.33
N MET A 192 22.96 11.51 0.91
CA MET A 192 21.87 12.18 0.21
C MET A 192 22.45 13.40 -0.51
N SER A 193 23.21 13.11 -1.56
CA SER A 193 23.16 13.96 -2.74
C SER A 193 21.72 13.91 -3.22
N GLN A 194 20.96 14.95 -2.86
CA GLN A 194 19.86 15.59 -3.60
C GLN A 194 19.07 14.67 -4.54
N ASP A 195 17.75 14.63 -4.36
CA ASP A 195 16.75 14.13 -5.32
C ASP A 195 16.81 14.82 -6.71
N SER A 196 17.98 14.89 -7.34
CA SER A 196 18.04 14.72 -8.77
C SER A 196 17.56 13.30 -9.01
N LYS A 197 16.34 13.17 -9.54
CA LYS A 197 15.86 11.96 -10.22
C LYS A 197 17.09 11.25 -10.80
N LEU A 198 17.34 10.01 -10.41
CA LEU A 198 18.53 9.28 -10.83
C LEU A 198 18.37 8.98 -12.33
N LEU A 199 18.76 9.97 -13.14
CA LEU A 199 18.65 9.98 -14.58
C LEU A 199 20.00 9.55 -15.13
N PHE A 200 20.00 8.46 -15.89
CA PHE A 200 21.21 7.91 -16.46
C PHE A 200 21.20 8.12 -17.96
N HIS A 201 22.33 8.55 -18.50
CA HIS A 201 22.53 8.73 -19.93
C HIS A 201 23.00 7.44 -20.60
N SER A 202 23.67 6.54 -19.85
CA SER A 202 24.24 5.31 -20.39
C SER A 202 24.19 4.11 -19.43
N HIS A 203 24.30 2.91 -20.00
CA HIS A 203 24.46 1.68 -19.23
C HIS A 203 25.72 1.68 -18.34
N ASN A 204 26.82 2.28 -18.81
CA ASN A 204 28.07 2.34 -18.03
C ASN A 204 27.92 3.19 -16.77
N GLU A 205 27.19 4.29 -16.87
CA GLU A 205 26.88 5.17 -15.74
C GLU A 205 25.97 4.47 -14.73
N ALA A 206 24.90 3.83 -15.21
CA ALA A 206 24.00 3.03 -14.38
C ALA A 206 24.74 1.87 -13.69
N ARG A 207 25.66 1.20 -14.39
CA ARG A 207 26.52 0.15 -13.82
C ARG A 207 27.49 0.70 -12.77
N ALA A 208 28.15 1.83 -13.04
CA ALA A 208 29.08 2.44 -12.08
C ALA A 208 28.35 2.86 -10.79
N TYR A 209 27.14 3.39 -10.92
CA TYR A 209 26.26 3.66 -9.79
C TYR A 209 25.86 2.38 -9.05
N LEU A 210 25.43 1.34 -9.78
CA LEU A 210 25.09 0.04 -9.22
C LEU A 210 26.25 -0.55 -8.39
N GLN A 211 27.47 -0.54 -8.94
CA GLN A 211 28.67 -1.04 -8.28
C GLN A 211 28.95 -0.31 -6.95
N LYS A 212 28.70 1.01 -6.89
CA LYS A 212 28.84 1.79 -5.66
C LYS A 212 27.79 1.41 -4.61
N ILE A 213 26.53 1.24 -4.99
CA ILE A 213 25.44 0.97 -4.02
C ILE A 213 25.49 -0.46 -3.46
N VAL A 214 25.90 -1.44 -4.26
CA VAL A 214 26.00 -2.84 -3.80
C VAL A 214 27.40 -3.19 -3.29
N ASN A 215 28.35 -2.24 -3.34
CA ASN A 215 29.77 -2.46 -3.08
C ASN A 215 30.32 -3.70 -3.82
N GLY A 216 29.90 -3.85 -5.08
CA GLY A 216 30.12 -5.05 -5.89
C GLY A 216 31.00 -4.76 -7.10
N GLN A 217 31.67 -5.80 -7.61
CA GLN A 217 32.61 -5.69 -8.73
C GLN A 217 32.14 -6.48 -9.94
N GLN A 218 32.55 -6.06 -11.13
CA GLN A 218 32.21 -6.77 -12.35
C GLN A 218 32.82 -8.18 -12.34
N ALA A 219 32.04 -9.19 -12.69
CA ALA A 219 32.49 -10.57 -12.64
C ALA A 219 32.10 -11.32 -13.90
N ARG A 220 33.01 -12.15 -14.43
CA ARG A 220 32.71 -13.07 -15.51
C ARG A 220 32.46 -14.46 -14.95
N ARG A 221 31.41 -15.12 -15.41
CA ARG A 221 31.09 -16.51 -15.10
C ARG A 221 30.89 -17.29 -16.38
N LYS A 222 31.32 -18.55 -16.38
CA LYS A 222 31.12 -19.46 -17.51
C LYS A 222 29.68 -19.97 -17.47
N THR A 223 29.04 -20.00 -18.63
CA THR A 223 27.74 -20.66 -18.85
C THR A 223 27.99 -21.84 -19.78
N GLU A 224 27.12 -22.84 -19.74
CA GLU A 224 27.31 -24.10 -20.47
C GLU A 224 26.17 -24.36 -21.45
N HIS A 225 24.94 -23.95 -21.13
CA HIS A 225 23.76 -24.33 -21.91
C HIS A 225 23.25 -23.22 -22.83
N VAL A 226 23.44 -21.95 -22.45
CA VAL A 226 22.85 -20.80 -23.16
C VAL A 226 23.91 -19.97 -23.89
N GLY A 227 25.16 -20.04 -23.49
CA GLY A 227 26.28 -19.39 -24.16
C GLY A 227 27.61 -19.71 -23.49
N ASN A 228 28.72 -19.10 -23.93
CA ASN A 228 30.05 -19.42 -23.41
C ASN A 228 30.38 -18.72 -22.07
N TRP A 229 29.77 -17.56 -21.81
CA TRP A 229 29.98 -16.78 -20.59
C TRP A 229 28.87 -15.75 -20.36
N ARG A 230 28.77 -15.30 -19.11
CA ARG A 230 27.94 -14.19 -18.63
C ARG A 230 28.81 -13.17 -17.90
N LEU A 231 28.63 -11.88 -18.23
CA LEU A 231 29.32 -10.77 -17.58
C LEU A 231 28.34 -10.07 -16.64
N ILE A 232 28.53 -10.30 -15.36
CA ILE A 232 27.74 -9.73 -14.28
C ILE A 232 28.24 -8.32 -14.02
N ASP A 233 27.34 -7.33 -14.03
CA ASP A 233 27.69 -5.93 -13.85
C ASP A 233 28.27 -5.63 -12.47
N ALA A 234 27.68 -6.22 -11.43
CA ALA A 234 28.21 -6.17 -10.06
C ALA A 234 27.90 -7.46 -9.30
N LEU A 235 28.92 -8.14 -8.80
CA LEU A 235 28.81 -9.25 -7.87
C LEU A 235 29.14 -8.72 -6.46
N ASP A 236 28.19 -8.83 -5.54
CA ASP A 236 28.37 -8.37 -4.16
C ASP A 236 29.16 -9.38 -3.31
N ALA A 237 29.54 -8.97 -2.10
CA ALA A 237 30.27 -9.84 -1.16
C ALA A 237 29.44 -11.05 -0.68
N ASN A 238 28.11 -10.98 -0.78
CA ASN A 238 27.22 -12.07 -0.39
C ASN A 238 27.11 -13.15 -1.48
N GLY A 239 27.57 -12.86 -2.71
CA GLY A 239 27.49 -13.76 -3.86
C GLY A 239 26.23 -13.55 -4.70
N VAL A 240 25.57 -12.40 -4.58
CA VAL A 240 24.40 -11.98 -5.36
C VAL A 240 24.86 -11.21 -6.59
N ALA A 241 24.38 -11.63 -7.76
CA ALA A 241 24.67 -11.01 -9.04
C ALA A 241 23.65 -9.90 -9.34
N HIS A 242 24.15 -8.69 -9.57
CA HIS A 242 23.34 -7.53 -9.91
C HIS A 242 23.59 -7.13 -11.37
N GLN A 243 22.51 -6.93 -12.12
CA GLN A 243 22.54 -6.47 -13.51
C GLN A 243 21.86 -5.11 -13.65
N ALA A 244 22.47 -4.20 -14.41
CA ALA A 244 21.94 -2.87 -14.68
C ALA A 244 21.29 -2.81 -16.08
N TYR A 245 20.06 -2.33 -16.15
CA TYR A 245 19.38 -1.98 -17.39
C TYR A 245 18.89 -0.54 -17.32
N TYR A 246 18.91 0.17 -18.44
CA TYR A 246 18.47 1.56 -18.52
C TYR A 246 17.35 1.72 -19.56
N GLY A 247 16.29 2.44 -19.20
CA GLY A 247 15.08 2.57 -20.01
C GLY A 247 14.18 1.34 -20.01
N LEU A 248 13.12 1.39 -20.83
CA LEU A 248 12.17 0.27 -20.97
C LEU A 248 12.80 -0.92 -21.72
N LYS A 249 12.70 -2.13 -21.15
CA LYS A 249 13.14 -3.38 -21.79
C LYS A 249 11.97 -4.27 -22.20
N ALA A 250 11.93 -4.64 -23.47
CA ALA A 250 10.93 -5.54 -24.02
C ALA A 250 11.38 -7.00 -23.91
N TRP A 251 10.46 -7.92 -24.20
CA TRP A 251 10.80 -9.31 -24.43
C TRP A 251 11.47 -9.43 -25.80
N ASP A 252 12.80 -9.32 -25.84
CA ASP A 252 13.63 -9.46 -27.03
C ASP A 252 14.62 -10.64 -26.88
N SER A 253 15.23 -11.08 -27.98
CA SER A 253 16.13 -12.24 -27.98
C SER A 253 17.38 -12.04 -27.13
N GLU A 254 17.88 -10.81 -27.01
CA GLU A 254 19.09 -10.49 -26.25
C GLU A 254 18.83 -10.55 -24.74
N ILE A 255 17.74 -9.93 -24.29
CA ILE A 255 17.30 -9.94 -22.90
C ILE A 255 16.91 -11.35 -22.46
N VAL A 256 16.27 -12.12 -23.35
CA VAL A 256 15.96 -13.54 -23.07
C VAL A 256 17.23 -14.36 -22.94
N ASP A 257 18.25 -14.13 -23.77
CA ASP A 257 19.55 -14.79 -23.63
C ASP A 257 20.23 -14.45 -22.29
N GLN A 258 20.23 -13.17 -21.87
CA GLN A 258 20.76 -12.77 -20.55
C GLN A 258 19.96 -13.39 -19.40
N LEU A 259 18.63 -13.42 -19.48
CA LEU A 259 17.73 -14.05 -18.50
C LEU A 259 18.08 -15.53 -18.32
N LEU A 260 18.21 -16.26 -19.42
CA LEU A 260 18.47 -17.70 -19.39
C LEU A 260 19.87 -18.00 -18.83
N LYS A 261 20.86 -17.16 -19.13
CA LYS A 261 22.20 -17.25 -18.51
C LYS A 261 22.17 -17.01 -17.01
N ASP A 262 21.46 -15.98 -16.56
CA ASP A 262 21.35 -15.67 -15.13
C ASP A 262 20.58 -16.76 -14.37
N ALA A 263 19.55 -17.34 -14.98
CA ALA A 263 18.85 -18.49 -14.44
C ALA A 263 19.76 -19.72 -14.33
N GLU A 264 20.58 -20.00 -15.33
CA GLU A 264 21.57 -21.09 -15.30
C GLU A 264 22.56 -20.90 -14.14
N LEU A 265 23.07 -19.68 -13.94
CA LEU A 265 23.99 -19.38 -12.83
C LEU A 265 23.34 -19.61 -11.46
N LEU A 266 22.06 -19.27 -11.33
CA LEU A 266 21.28 -19.44 -10.10
C LEU A 266 20.98 -20.92 -9.84
N GLU A 267 20.56 -21.67 -10.86
CA GLU A 267 20.28 -23.12 -10.76
C GLU A 267 21.53 -23.92 -10.39
N LYS A 268 22.70 -23.55 -10.92
CA LYS A 268 23.99 -24.19 -10.60
C LYS A 268 24.60 -23.73 -9.28
N GLY A 269 23.99 -22.77 -8.58
CA GLY A 269 24.51 -22.21 -7.33
C GLY A 269 25.82 -21.44 -7.50
N LEU A 270 26.17 -21.02 -8.72
CA LEU A 270 27.36 -20.20 -8.99
C LEU A 270 27.20 -18.77 -8.49
N VAL A 271 25.95 -18.36 -8.27
CA VAL A 271 25.53 -17.13 -7.59
C VAL A 271 24.44 -17.51 -6.59
N LYS A 272 24.39 -16.84 -5.44
CA LYS A 272 23.37 -17.10 -4.40
C LYS A 272 22.03 -16.43 -4.69
N GLY A 273 22.02 -15.45 -5.59
CA GLY A 273 20.84 -14.71 -6.00
C GLY A 273 21.14 -13.87 -7.23
N VAL A 274 20.09 -13.45 -7.94
CA VAL A 274 20.18 -12.56 -9.09
C VAL A 274 19.19 -11.40 -8.91
N VAL A 275 19.65 -10.17 -9.12
CA VAL A 275 18.84 -8.96 -9.04
C VAL A 275 19.01 -8.14 -10.32
N TRP A 276 17.90 -7.82 -10.97
CA TRP A 276 17.87 -6.95 -12.14
C TRP A 276 17.40 -5.55 -11.74
N HIS A 277 18.29 -4.57 -11.93
CA HIS A 277 18.08 -3.16 -11.63
C HIS A 277 17.72 -2.41 -12.91
N PHE A 278 16.59 -1.71 -12.89
CA PHE A 278 16.11 -0.91 -14.01
C PHE A 278 16.15 0.56 -13.65
N PHE A 279 16.89 1.33 -14.42
CA PHE A 279 17.14 2.73 -14.20
C PHE A 279 16.38 3.60 -15.21
N ARG A 280 15.88 4.74 -14.75
CA ARG A 280 15.15 5.71 -15.60
C ARG A 280 16.10 6.33 -16.63
N ARG A 281 15.67 6.31 -17.89
CA ARG A 281 16.40 6.98 -18.97
C ARG A 281 16.05 8.45 -19.01
N GLU A 282 17.06 9.30 -19.07
CA GLU A 282 16.86 10.77 -19.07
C GLU A 282 16.07 11.26 -20.30
N ARG A 283 16.45 10.78 -21.49
CA ARG A 283 15.94 11.30 -22.76
C ARG A 283 14.43 11.20 -22.93
N ASP A 284 13.83 10.08 -22.50
CA ASP A 284 12.41 9.75 -22.73
C ASP A 284 11.65 9.45 -21.43
N GLY A 285 12.33 9.50 -20.27
CA GLY A 285 11.75 9.15 -18.97
C GLY A 285 11.35 7.68 -18.83
N SER A 286 11.66 6.83 -19.82
CA SER A 286 11.25 5.43 -19.81
C SER A 286 11.99 4.64 -18.72
N ILE A 287 11.30 3.69 -18.10
CA ILE A 287 11.86 2.81 -17.08
C ILE A 287 11.13 1.47 -17.09
N GLY A 288 11.83 0.40 -16.71
CA GLY A 288 11.23 -0.88 -16.36
C GLY A 288 11.20 -1.87 -17.51
N MET A 289 10.18 -2.73 -17.54
CA MET A 289 10.11 -3.83 -18.48
C MET A 289 8.68 -4.15 -18.92
N SER A 290 8.55 -4.88 -20.03
CA SER A 290 7.26 -5.44 -20.45
C SER A 290 6.70 -6.44 -19.41
N ASN A 291 5.38 -6.52 -19.29
CA ASN A 291 4.70 -7.45 -18.37
C ASN A 291 5.11 -8.91 -18.60
N LYS A 292 5.33 -9.30 -19.86
CA LYS A 292 5.80 -10.65 -20.23
C LYS A 292 7.18 -10.95 -19.63
N LEU A 293 8.11 -9.99 -19.71
CA LEU A 293 9.45 -10.13 -19.16
C LEU A 293 9.41 -10.19 -17.62
N ARG A 294 8.61 -9.33 -16.99
CA ARG A 294 8.42 -9.31 -15.54
C ARG A 294 8.00 -10.69 -15.00
N LEU A 295 6.95 -11.28 -15.56
CA LEU A 295 6.45 -12.59 -15.13
C LEU A 295 7.49 -13.70 -15.27
N GLN A 296 8.35 -13.62 -16.29
CA GLN A 296 9.37 -14.64 -16.56
C GLN A 296 10.60 -14.52 -15.66
N LEU A 297 10.93 -13.30 -15.22
CA LEU A 297 11.93 -13.02 -14.20
C LEU A 297 11.46 -13.53 -12.83
N GLU A 298 10.24 -13.16 -12.43
CA GLU A 298 9.62 -13.58 -11.16
C GLU A 298 9.50 -15.11 -11.08
N LYS A 299 9.08 -15.77 -12.18
CA LYS A 299 8.98 -17.24 -12.25
C LYS A 299 10.32 -17.96 -12.00
N ARG A 300 11.45 -17.33 -12.31
CA ARG A 300 12.80 -17.91 -12.16
C ARG A 300 13.51 -17.44 -10.89
N GLY A 301 12.79 -16.77 -9.99
CA GLY A 301 13.36 -16.29 -8.73
C GLY A 301 14.34 -15.13 -8.89
N ILE A 302 14.30 -14.42 -10.02
CA ILE A 302 15.14 -13.23 -10.24
C ILE A 302 14.42 -12.02 -9.65
N VAL A 303 15.09 -11.31 -8.75
CA VAL A 303 14.54 -10.14 -8.07
C VAL A 303 14.61 -8.92 -8.98
N ILE A 304 13.57 -8.08 -8.97
CA ILE A 304 13.47 -6.90 -9.83
C ILE A 304 13.48 -5.64 -8.96
N VAL A 305 14.32 -4.66 -9.31
CA VAL A 305 14.40 -3.36 -8.65
C VAL A 305 14.25 -2.24 -9.68
N LEU A 306 13.34 -1.30 -9.43
CA LEU A 306 13.15 -0.09 -10.23
C LEU A 306 13.73 1.11 -9.48
N HIS A 307 14.55 1.91 -10.16
CA HIS A 307 15.17 3.14 -9.64
C HIS A 307 14.55 4.33 -10.38
N GLU A 308 13.61 5.02 -9.71
CA GLU A 308 12.82 6.13 -10.25
C GLU A 308 13.30 7.52 -9.81
#